data_AF-A0A969ZJD0-F1
#
_entry.id   AF-A0A969ZJD0-F1
#
_cell.length_a   1.000
_cell.length_b   1.000
_cell.length_c   1.000
_cell.angle_alpha   90.00
_cell.angle_beta   90.00
_cell.angle_gamma   90.00
#
_symmetry.space_group_name_H-M   'P 1'
#
loop_
_entity.id
_entity.type
_entity.pdbx_description
1 polymer ?
#
loop_
_entity_poly.entity_id
_entity_poly.type
_entity_poly.pdbx_seq_one_letter_code
_entity_poly.pdbx_strand_id
1 'polypeptide(L)'
;MKKIIVFLMILVISISPLFRGLFFYYETSVFLTVVALLSFVYFMLKVKNREDVYYNKWLLLFGLLLTAAYGLAFMTAVNPRDNISALLLVLEYLVLSIVLYDYFHDKKESFSKAFLFPIVIIGFINSVTGVE
;
A
#
# COMPACT_ATOMS: atom_id res chain seq x y z
N MET A 1 7.87 -17.94 -1.62
CA MET A 1 7.97 -16.87 -0.60
C MET A 1 7.36 -15.55 -1.06
N LYS A 2 7.78 -14.95 -2.18
CA LYS A 2 7.21 -13.68 -2.70
C LYS A 2 5.69 -13.69 -2.87
N LYS A 3 5.12 -14.79 -3.37
CA LYS A 3 3.66 -15.00 -3.47
C LYS A 3 2.93 -14.86 -2.12
N ILE A 4 3.51 -15.38 -1.04
CA ILE A 4 2.92 -15.33 0.30
C ILE A 4 2.96 -13.89 0.83
N ILE A 5 4.09 -13.20 0.65
CA ILE A 5 4.25 -11.79 1.05
C ILE A 5 3.22 -10.92 0.34
N VAL A 6 3.10 -11.04 -0.99
CA VAL A 6 2.14 -10.23 -1.75
C VAL A 6 0.70 -10.60 -1.41
N PHE A 7 0.40 -11.88 -1.18
CA PHE A 7 -0.93 -12.28 -0.71
C PHE A 7 -1.27 -11.69 0.66
N LEU A 8 -0.33 -11.70 1.61
CA LEU A 8 -0.48 -11.04 2.91
C LEU A 8 -0.67 -9.53 2.75
N MET A 9 0.10 -8.88 1.87
CA MET A 9 -0.09 -7.45 1.58
C MET A 9 -1.51 -7.18 1.05
N ILE A 10 -1.98 -7.98 0.10
CA ILE A 10 -3.35 -7.84 -0.45
C ILE A 10 -4.39 -8.02 0.65
N LEU A 11 -4.24 -9.00 1.54
CA LEU A 11 -5.14 -9.17 2.68
C LEU A 11 -5.14 -7.94 3.59
N VAL A 12 -3.98 -7.45 3.99
CA VAL A 12 -3.83 -6.27 4.84
C VAL A 12 -4.50 -5.04 4.21
N ILE A 13 -4.24 -4.79 2.92
CA ILE A 13 -4.88 -3.69 2.16
C ILE A 13 -6.39 -3.88 2.07
N SER A 14 -6.84 -5.10 1.83
CA SER A 14 -8.27 -5.37 1.66
C SER A 14 -9.03 -5.21 2.97
N ILE A 15 -8.37 -5.38 4.14
CA ILE A 15 -8.94 -5.14 5.47
C ILE A 15 -8.92 -3.63 5.80
N SER A 16 -8.09 -2.82 5.14
CA SER A 16 -8.01 -1.37 5.37
C SER A 16 -9.36 -0.63 5.40
N PRO A 17 -10.34 -0.91 4.50
CA PRO A 17 -11.66 -0.31 4.54
C PRO A 17 -12.46 -0.61 5.83
N LEU A 18 -12.21 -1.72 6.53
CA LEU A 18 -12.85 -1.99 7.84
C LEU A 18 -12.43 -0.97 8.91
N PHE A 19 -11.33 -0.26 8.69
CA PHE A 19 -10.81 0.76 9.60
C PHE A 19 -11.15 2.19 9.15
N ARG A 20 -11.73 2.39 7.95
CA ARG A 20 -11.97 3.72 7.37
C ARG A 20 -13.06 4.53 8.08
N GLY A 21 -13.91 3.90 8.89
CA GLY A 21 -14.95 4.57 9.69
C GLY A 21 -14.56 5.01 11.09
N LEU A 22 -13.42 4.55 11.61
CA LEU A 22 -13.17 4.55 13.06
C LEU A 22 -12.05 5.50 13.54
N PHE A 23 -11.43 6.29 12.66
CA PHE A 23 -10.43 7.33 13.03
C PHE A 23 -9.36 6.88 14.05
N PHE A 24 -8.92 5.62 13.99
CA PHE A 24 -7.93 5.17 14.95
C PHE A 24 -6.50 5.33 14.40
N TYR A 25 -5.78 6.28 15.02
CA TYR A 25 -4.40 6.63 14.71
C TYR A 25 -3.44 5.43 14.83
N TYR A 26 -3.64 4.57 15.84
CA TYR A 26 -2.78 3.41 16.09
C TYR A 26 -2.95 2.33 15.03
N GLU A 27 -4.17 2.08 14.58
CA GLU A 27 -4.53 1.05 13.60
C GLU A 27 -3.95 1.42 12.24
N THR A 28 -4.04 2.70 11.87
CA THR A 28 -3.37 3.23 10.68
C THR A 28 -1.85 3.03 10.79
N SER A 29 -1.26 3.36 11.94
CA SER A 29 0.18 3.20 12.16
C SER A 29 0.63 1.73 12.11
N VAL A 30 -0.16 0.81 12.66
CA VAL A 30 0.10 -0.64 12.62
C VAL A 30 -0.04 -1.17 11.19
N PHE A 31 -1.09 -0.76 10.47
CA PHE A 31 -1.29 -1.10 9.06
C PHE A 31 -0.08 -0.70 8.22
N LEU A 32 0.36 0.55 8.34
CA LEU A 32 1.55 1.08 7.68
C LEU A 32 2.81 0.31 8.10
N THR A 33 3.00 0.05 9.39
CA THR A 33 4.18 -0.72 9.83
C THR A 33 4.23 -2.13 9.19
N VAL A 34 3.09 -2.81 9.08
CA VAL A 34 2.99 -4.14 8.47
C VAL A 34 3.27 -4.08 6.96
N VAL A 35 2.67 -3.12 6.25
CA VAL A 35 2.88 -2.97 4.80
C VAL A 35 4.34 -2.57 4.49
N ALA A 36 4.93 -1.69 5.28
CA ALA A 36 6.35 -1.32 5.18
C ALA A 36 7.27 -2.54 5.42
N LEU A 37 7.01 -3.34 6.45
CA LEU A 37 7.77 -4.55 6.75
C LEU A 37 7.68 -5.56 5.59
N LEU A 38 6.48 -5.83 5.09
CA LEU A 38 6.27 -6.75 3.97
C LEU A 38 6.96 -6.26 2.69
N SER A 39 6.91 -4.95 2.43
CA SER A 39 7.62 -4.31 1.30
C SER A 39 9.13 -4.48 1.43
N PHE A 40 9.68 -4.22 2.62
CA PHE A 40 11.10 -4.38 2.90
C PHE A 40 11.55 -5.83 2.68
N VAL A 41 10.82 -6.80 3.23
CA VAL A 41 11.12 -8.23 3.04
C VAL A 41 11.03 -8.62 1.56
N TYR A 42 10.06 -8.08 0.82
CA TYR A 42 9.94 -8.31 -0.62
C TYR A 42 11.19 -7.88 -1.38
N PHE A 43 11.65 -6.64 -1.17
CA PHE A 43 12.86 -6.12 -1.83
C PHE A 43 14.12 -6.84 -1.39
N MET A 44 14.27 -7.17 -0.10
CA MET A 44 15.39 -7.97 0.40
C MET A 44 15.48 -9.34 -0.29
N LEU A 45 14.34 -9.99 -0.56
CA LEU A 45 14.32 -11.22 -1.33
C LEU A 45 14.72 -11.01 -2.80
N LYS A 46 14.39 -9.88 -3.43
CA LYS A 46 14.88 -9.55 -4.77
C LYS A 46 16.37 -9.29 -4.81
N VAL A 47 16.90 -8.52 -3.85
CA VAL A 47 18.34 -8.28 -3.69
C VAL A 47 19.09 -9.59 -3.48
N LYS A 48 18.62 -10.44 -2.56
CA LYS A 48 19.22 -11.75 -2.28
C LYS A 48 19.27 -12.65 -3.52
N ASN A 49 18.21 -12.63 -4.34
CA ASN A 49 18.09 -13.45 -5.54
C ASN A 49 18.70 -12.80 -6.80
N ARG A 50 19.21 -11.57 -6.71
CA ARG A 50 19.68 -10.77 -7.85
C ARG A 50 18.62 -10.63 -8.96
N GLU A 51 17.39 -10.39 -8.56
CA GLU A 51 16.28 -10.16 -9.49
C GLU A 51 16.06 -8.66 -9.70
N ASP A 52 15.82 -8.26 -10.96
CA ASP A 52 15.49 -6.88 -11.32
C ASP A 52 14.13 -6.45 -10.75
N VAL A 53 13.97 -5.16 -10.44
CA VAL A 53 12.69 -4.57 -10.03
C VAL A 53 12.05 -3.87 -11.21
N TYR A 54 10.87 -4.35 -11.63
CA TYR A 54 10.06 -3.74 -12.66
C TYR A 54 9.12 -2.71 -12.05
N TYR A 55 9.09 -1.51 -12.62
CA TYR A 55 8.20 -0.43 -12.17
C TYR A 55 7.58 0.30 -13.37
N ASN A 56 6.38 0.83 -13.18
CA ASN A 56 5.73 1.66 -14.19
C ASN A 56 6.27 3.09 -14.08
N LYS A 57 6.89 3.60 -15.15
CA LYS A 57 7.47 4.95 -15.21
C LYS A 57 6.44 6.05 -14.89
N TRP A 58 5.22 5.93 -15.39
CA TRP A 58 4.16 6.91 -15.15
C TRP A 58 3.69 6.88 -13.70
N LEU A 59 3.52 5.68 -13.14
CA LEU A 59 3.15 5.51 -11.73
C LEU A 59 4.22 6.11 -10.83
N LEU A 60 5.50 5.83 -11.11
CA LEU A 60 6.61 6.40 -10.37
C LEU A 60 6.61 7.93 -10.45
N LEU A 61 6.44 8.49 -11.65
CA LEU A 61 6.45 9.94 -11.86
C LEU A 61 5.32 10.62 -11.08
N PHE A 62 4.07 10.18 -11.24
CA PHE A 62 2.94 10.76 -10.53
C PHE A 62 3.01 10.54 -9.02
N GLY A 63 3.52 9.38 -8.58
CA GLY A 63 3.77 9.11 -7.18
C GLY A 63 4.79 10.08 -6.58
N LEU A 64 5.92 10.29 -7.25
CA LEU A 64 6.94 11.24 -6.81
C LEU A 64 6.44 12.69 -6.81
N LEU A 65 5.65 13.08 -7.81
CA LEU A 65 5.00 14.40 -7.84
C LEU A 65 4.06 14.59 -6.66
N LEU A 66 3.28 13.56 -6.31
CA LEU A 66 2.39 13.60 -5.15
C LEU A 66 3.18 13.69 -3.84
N THR A 67 4.25 12.91 -3.68
CA THR A 67 5.15 13.02 -2.53
C THR A 67 5.76 14.42 -2.42
N ALA A 68 6.22 14.98 -3.55
CA ALA A 68 6.76 16.33 -3.58
C ALA A 68 5.71 17.38 -3.21
N ALA A 69 4.46 17.23 -3.66
CA ALA A 69 3.35 18.12 -3.28
C ALA A 69 3.10 18.11 -1.77
N TYR A 70 3.08 16.93 -1.12
CA TYR A 70 2.96 16.83 0.33
C TYR A 70 4.19 17.39 1.07
N GLY A 71 5.39 17.21 0.51
CA GLY A 71 6.62 17.81 1.02
C GLY A 71 6.61 19.34 0.95
N LEU A 72 6.12 19.92 -0.14
CA LEU A 72 5.97 21.37 -0.30
C LEU A 72 4.88 21.93 0.61
N ALA A 73 3.76 21.21 0.76
CA ALA A 73 2.68 21.57 1.67
C ALA A 73 3.16 21.67 3.14
N PHE A 74 4.28 21.03 3.48
CA PHE A 74 4.90 21.13 4.80
C PHE A 74 5.34 22.56 5.13
N MET A 75 5.78 23.34 4.15
CA MET A 75 6.19 24.74 4.36
C MET A 75 5.03 25.65 4.76
N THR A 76 3.80 25.26 4.43
CA THR A 76 2.58 26.02 4.69
C THR A 76 1.66 25.35 5.71
N ALA A 77 2.09 24.24 6.32
CA ALA A 77 1.23 23.43 7.16
C ALA A 77 1.01 24.05 8.54
N VAL A 78 -0.26 24.24 8.93
CA VAL A 78 -0.66 24.70 10.26
C VAL A 78 -0.34 23.64 11.34
N ASN A 79 -0.37 22.35 10.97
CA ASN A 79 0.04 21.24 11.82
C ASN A 79 1.10 20.36 11.12
N PRO A 80 2.40 20.52 11.45
CA PRO A 80 3.48 19.75 10.85
C PRO A 80 3.36 18.23 11.08
N ARG A 81 2.82 17.80 12.24
CA ARG A 81 2.73 16.38 12.60
C ARG A 81 1.75 15.62 11.71
N ASP A 82 0.60 16.20 11.44
CA ASP A 82 -0.41 15.57 10.58
C ASP A 82 0.09 15.50 9.14
N ASN A 83 0.83 16.52 8.69
CA ASN A 83 1.41 16.52 7.35
C ASN A 83 2.52 15.47 7.19
N ILE A 84 3.31 15.18 8.22
CA ILE A 84 4.27 14.05 8.22
C ILE A 84 3.53 12.72 8.08
N SER A 85 2.45 12.53 8.83
CA SER A 85 1.65 11.30 8.77
C SER A 85 1.08 11.10 7.35
N ALA A 86 0.58 12.15 6.72
CA ALA A 86 0.08 12.11 5.36
C ALA A 86 1.21 11.86 4.33
N LEU A 87 2.38 12.46 4.51
CA LEU A 87 3.55 12.22 3.65
C LEU A 87 4.00 10.75 3.72
N LEU A 88 4.08 10.18 4.93
CA LEU A 88 4.43 8.76 5.15
C LEU A 88 3.42 7.84 4.48
N LEU A 89 2.12 8.12 4.64
CA LEU A 89 1.05 7.38 3.99
C LEU A 89 1.20 7.35 2.47
N VAL A 90 1.45 8.50 1.85
CA VAL A 90 1.63 8.61 0.38
C VAL A 90 2.88 7.87 -0.10
N LEU A 91 4.01 8.04 0.61
CA LEU A 91 5.24 7.31 0.32
C LEU A 91 5.03 5.80 0.37
N GLU A 92 4.29 5.34 1.36
CA GLU A 92 4.04 3.93 1.53
C GLU A 92 3.12 3.36 0.46
N TYR A 93 2.07 4.10 0.08
CA TYR A 93 1.26 3.73 -1.08
C TYR A 93 2.08 3.69 -2.38
N LEU A 94 3.05 4.58 -2.57
CA LEU A 94 3.96 4.52 -3.70
C LEU A 94 4.81 3.23 -3.67
N VAL A 95 5.43 2.91 -2.53
CA VAL A 95 6.23 1.69 -2.36
C VAL A 95 5.38 0.44 -2.62
N LEU A 96 4.19 0.39 -2.04
CA LEU A 96 3.24 -0.70 -2.23
C LEU A 96 2.87 -0.86 -3.71
N SER A 97 2.61 0.25 -4.39
CA SER A 97 2.28 0.25 -5.82
C SER A 97 3.41 -0.34 -6.67
N ILE A 98 4.67 -0.03 -6.33
CA ILE A 98 5.84 -0.60 -6.98
C ILE A 98 5.92 -2.11 -6.74
N VAL A 99 5.74 -2.57 -5.50
CA VAL A 99 5.77 -4.01 -5.16
C VAL A 99 4.70 -4.78 -5.92
N LEU A 100 3.46 -4.26 -5.96
CA LEU A 100 2.36 -4.88 -6.68
C LEU A 100 2.62 -4.90 -8.18
N TYR A 101 3.05 -3.79 -8.76
CA TYR A 101 3.35 -3.72 -10.18
C TYR A 101 4.46 -4.70 -10.57
N ASP A 102 5.54 -4.75 -9.79
CA ASP A 102 6.66 -5.66 -9.99
C ASP A 102 6.23 -7.12 -9.93
N TYR A 103 5.46 -7.51 -8.90
CA TYR A 103 5.05 -8.90 -8.72
C TYR A 103 4.08 -9.39 -9.81
N PHE A 104 3.21 -8.49 -10.29
CA PHE A 104 2.19 -8.82 -11.30
C PHE A 104 2.60 -8.48 -12.73
N HIS A 105 3.82 -7.99 -12.95
CA HIS A 105 4.34 -7.62 -14.28
C HIS A 105 4.08 -8.72 -15.33
N ASP A 106 4.43 -9.97 -14.97
CA ASP A 106 4.29 -11.15 -15.83
C ASP A 106 2.97 -11.92 -15.60
N LYS A 107 2.14 -11.48 -14.66
CA LYS A 107 0.98 -12.24 -14.14
C LYS A 107 -0.31 -11.41 -14.14
N LYS A 108 -0.52 -10.63 -15.20
CA LYS A 108 -1.65 -9.68 -15.31
C LYS A 108 -3.02 -10.32 -15.07
N GLU A 109 -3.28 -11.53 -15.57
CA GLU A 109 -4.55 -12.24 -15.30
C GLU A 109 -4.72 -12.66 -13.84
N SER A 110 -3.61 -12.94 -13.14
CA SER A 110 -3.63 -13.29 -11.72
C SER A 110 -3.84 -12.07 -10.83
N PHE A 111 -3.57 -10.85 -11.33
CA PHE A 111 -3.79 -9.61 -10.59
C PHE A 111 -5.27 -9.44 -10.25
N SER A 112 -6.13 -9.46 -11.26
CA SER A 112 -7.58 -9.29 -11.06
C SER A 112 -8.14 -10.36 -10.12
N LYS A 113 -7.75 -11.63 -10.29
CA LYS A 113 -8.23 -12.72 -9.41
C LYS A 113 -7.73 -12.58 -7.96
N ALA A 114 -6.50 -12.14 -7.76
CA ALA A 114 -5.91 -12.00 -6.43
C ALA A 114 -6.54 -10.86 -5.63
N PHE A 115 -6.95 -9.78 -6.29
CA PHE A 115 -7.62 -8.65 -5.63
C PHE A 115 -9.13 -8.85 -5.49
N LEU A 116 -9.81 -9.41 -6.49
CA LEU A 116 -11.26 -9.47 -6.54
C LEU A 116 -11.84 -10.30 -5.38
N PHE A 117 -11.24 -11.44 -5.07
CA PHE A 117 -11.74 -12.32 -4.00
C PHE A 117 -11.71 -11.64 -2.60
N PRO A 118 -10.57 -11.14 -2.10
CA PRO A 118 -10.53 -10.49 -0.79
C PRO A 118 -11.31 -9.17 -0.74
N ILE A 119 -11.32 -8.38 -1.83
CA ILE A 119 -12.13 -7.15 -1.89
C ILE A 119 -13.62 -7.46 -1.79
N VAL A 120 -14.12 -8.47 -2.52
CA VAL A 120 -15.54 -8.84 -2.49
C VAL A 120 -15.94 -9.36 -1.10
N ILE A 121 -15.12 -10.19 -0.47
CA ILE A 121 -15.41 -10.71 0.87
C ILE A 121 -15.47 -9.56 1.89
N ILE A 122 -14.49 -8.66 1.86
CA ILE A 122 -14.44 -7.58 2.85
C ILE A 122 -15.50 -6.52 2.57
N GLY A 123 -15.77 -6.22 1.30
CA GLY A 123 -16.92 -5.39 0.92
C GLY A 123 -18.24 -5.97 1.38
N PHE A 124 -18.42 -7.30 1.29
CA PHE A 124 -19.60 -7.97 1.83
C PHE A 124 -19.67 -7.86 3.35
N ILE A 125 -18.57 -8.12 4.07
CA ILE A 125 -18.51 -7.99 5.53
C ILE A 125 -18.86 -6.55 5.94
N ASN A 126 -18.24 -5.53 5.33
CA ASN A 126 -18.55 -4.12 5.59
C ASN A 126 -20.04 -3.82 5.37
N SER A 127 -20.61 -4.32 4.28
CA SER A 127 -22.04 -4.13 3.98
C SER A 127 -22.96 -4.81 4.99
N VAL A 128 -22.55 -5.92 5.60
CA VAL A 128 -23.34 -6.64 6.61
C VAL A 128 -23.18 -6.01 8.00
N THR A 129 -21.98 -5.54 8.34
CA THR A 129 -21.69 -4.95 9.66
C THR A 129 -22.08 -3.47 9.75
N GLY A 130 -22.33 -2.81 8.62
CA GLY A 130 -22.66 -1.39 8.58
C GLY A 130 -21.50 -0.47 8.98
N VAL A 131 -20.27 -0.99 8.92
CA VAL A 131 -19.05 -0.22 9.18
C VAL A 131 -18.69 0.50 7.88
N GLU A 132 -19.10 1.76 7.77
CA GLU A 132 -18.61 2.74 6.78
C GLU A 132 -17.42 3.51 7.33
#